data_AF-A0A2T3EAF7-F1
#
_entry.id   AF-A0A2T3EAF7-F1
#
_cell.length_a   1.000
_cell.length_b   1.000
_cell.length_c   1.000
_cell.angle_alpha   90.00
_cell.angle_beta   90.00
_cell.angle_gamma   90.00
#
_symmetry.space_group_name_H-M   'P 1'
#
loop_
_entity.id
_entity.type
_entity.pdbx_description
1 polymer ?
#
loop_
_entity_poly.entity_id
_entity_poly.type
_entity_poly.pdbx_seq_one_letter_code
_entity_poly.pdbx_strand_id
1 'polypeptide(L)'
;MTVSSIFVAGQSAAIAADTVAAAPAPQVKIFDELRFGASGSIQGGNEHENGVFPDVQVLFNPFGYNPTADWKDQLTHPRIHVGTSIGTSGSATQVYGGLSWTLTHSNGIFTELGFGGTVHTGNLDDWREHGPMLGCRLLFHEYAGLGYNFDSHWNVMAQIAHSSHANLCDGPNGGMTRAGIMIGYKF
;
A
#
# COMPACT_ATOMS: atom_id res chain seq x y z
N MET A 1 -38.18 -1.82 86.27
CA MET A 1 -37.98 -2.61 85.03
C MET A 1 -37.47 -1.66 83.97
N THR A 2 -36.17 -1.67 83.70
CA THR A 2 -35.53 -0.84 82.66
C THR A 2 -34.94 -1.80 81.64
N VAL A 3 -35.50 -1.79 80.43
CA VAL A 3 -35.09 -2.63 79.31
C VAL A 3 -33.89 -1.98 78.63
N SER A 4 -32.80 -2.73 78.51
CA SER A 4 -31.58 -2.34 77.80
C SER A 4 -31.72 -2.71 76.33
N SER A 5 -31.47 -1.77 75.42
CA SER A 5 -31.48 -2.01 73.97
C SER A 5 -30.06 -2.04 73.44
N ILE A 6 -29.62 -3.20 72.96
CA ILE A 6 -28.35 -3.39 72.26
C ILE A 6 -28.61 -3.08 70.78
N PHE A 7 -27.94 -2.06 70.24
CA PHE A 7 -27.87 -1.81 68.81
C PHE A 7 -26.69 -2.58 68.22
N VAL A 8 -26.97 -3.56 67.34
CA VAL A 8 -25.94 -4.22 66.51
C VAL A 8 -25.83 -3.42 65.21
N ALA A 9 -24.70 -2.74 65.01
CA ALA A 9 -24.38 -2.10 63.76
C ALA A 9 -23.83 -3.15 62.77
N GLY A 10 -24.61 -3.46 61.73
CA GLY A 10 -24.14 -4.27 60.61
C GLY A 10 -23.15 -3.49 59.76
N GLN A 11 -21.93 -4.00 59.60
CA GLN A 11 -20.95 -3.44 58.67
C GLN A 11 -21.26 -3.93 57.25
N SER A 12 -21.73 -3.02 56.38
CA SER A 12 -21.80 -3.26 54.95
C SER A 12 -20.40 -3.09 54.35
N ALA A 13 -19.77 -4.19 53.96
CA ALA A 13 -18.55 -4.14 53.16
C ALA A 13 -18.93 -3.75 51.71
N ALA A 14 -18.67 -2.50 51.34
CA ALA A 14 -18.73 -2.08 49.95
C ALA A 14 -17.54 -2.68 49.21
N ILE A 15 -17.82 -3.55 48.24
CA ILE A 15 -16.81 -4.10 47.33
C ILE A 15 -16.55 -3.01 46.29
N ALA A 16 -15.36 -2.40 46.30
CA ALA A 16 -14.95 -1.49 45.24
C ALA A 16 -14.82 -2.29 43.95
N ALA A 17 -15.71 -2.05 42.98
CA ALA A 17 -15.54 -2.56 41.63
C ALA A 17 -14.42 -1.76 40.96
N ASP A 18 -13.24 -2.37 40.81
CA ASP A 18 -12.20 -1.85 39.93
C ASP A 18 -12.73 -1.84 38.51
N THR A 19 -13.18 -0.68 38.05
CA THR A 19 -13.40 -0.43 36.62
C THR A 19 -12.02 -0.41 35.97
N VAL A 20 -11.58 -1.55 35.44
CA VAL A 20 -10.47 -1.58 34.48
C VAL A 20 -10.92 -0.73 33.30
N ALA A 21 -10.37 0.49 33.20
CA ALA A 21 -10.55 1.31 32.02
C ALA A 21 -10.02 0.51 30.83
N ALA A 22 -10.91 0.00 29.99
CA ALA A 22 -10.51 -0.60 28.73
C ALA A 22 -9.71 0.46 27.95
N ALA A 23 -8.46 0.13 27.61
CA ALA A 23 -7.69 0.97 26.71
C ALA A 23 -8.52 1.13 25.42
N PRO A 24 -8.65 2.35 24.89
CA PRO A 24 -9.36 2.55 23.64
C PRO A 24 -8.72 1.65 22.58
N ALA A 25 -9.55 0.91 21.84
CA ALA A 25 -9.05 0.13 20.72
C ALA A 25 -8.24 1.05 19.80
N PRO A 26 -7.04 0.63 19.34
CA PRO A 26 -6.23 1.46 18.44
C PRO A 26 -7.11 1.86 17.26
N GLN A 27 -7.22 3.18 17.02
CA GLN A 27 -7.98 3.66 15.89
C GLN A 27 -7.27 3.19 14.62
N VAL A 28 -7.93 2.29 13.87
CA VAL A 28 -7.45 1.84 12.57
C VAL A 28 -7.43 3.06 11.66
N LYS A 29 -6.23 3.57 11.36
CA LYS A 29 -6.06 4.63 10.37
C LYS A 29 -6.33 4.02 9.00
N ILE A 30 -7.52 4.28 8.47
CA ILE A 30 -7.92 3.79 7.15
C ILE A 30 -7.01 4.42 6.08
N PHE A 31 -6.75 5.73 6.16
CA PHE A 31 -5.76 6.42 5.33
C PHE A 31 -4.39 6.42 6.01
N ASP A 32 -3.39 5.85 5.35
CA ASP A 32 -2.06 5.62 5.92
C ASP A 32 -1.01 6.52 5.29
N GLU A 33 -0.93 6.53 3.95
CA GLU A 33 0.17 7.20 3.24
C GLU A 33 -0.27 7.69 1.85
N LEU A 34 0.18 8.87 1.47
CA LEU A 34 0.10 9.37 0.09
C LEU A 34 1.51 9.41 -0.50
N ARG A 35 1.68 8.84 -1.68
CA ARG A 35 2.91 8.86 -2.45
C ARG A 35 2.73 9.54 -3.79
N PHE A 36 3.75 10.28 -4.20
CA PHE A 36 3.82 10.90 -5.51
C PHE A 36 5.25 10.88 -6.03
N GLY A 37 5.40 10.78 -7.34
CA GLY A 37 6.70 10.56 -7.94
C GLY A 37 6.69 10.58 -9.44
N ALA A 38 7.75 10.01 -10.01
CA ALA A 38 7.87 9.85 -11.44
C ALA A 38 8.66 8.59 -11.79
N SER A 39 8.28 7.95 -12.89
CA SER A 39 8.97 6.80 -13.47
C SER A 39 9.26 6.97 -14.95
N GLY A 40 10.09 6.09 -15.50
CA GLY A 40 10.40 5.99 -16.93
C GLY A 40 10.43 4.54 -17.37
N SER A 41 10.30 4.30 -18.67
CA SER A 41 10.33 2.95 -19.22
C SER A 41 11.75 2.42 -19.17
N ILE A 42 11.88 1.15 -18.77
CA ILE A 42 13.17 0.44 -18.79
C ILE A 42 13.19 -0.67 -19.85
N GLN A 43 12.15 -0.74 -20.69
CA GLN A 43 12.05 -1.71 -21.77
C GLN A 43 12.88 -1.27 -22.96
N GLY A 44 13.32 -2.23 -23.78
CA GLY A 44 14.07 -1.98 -25.00
C GLY A 44 13.22 -2.16 -26.26
N GLY A 45 13.76 -1.73 -27.40
CA GLY A 45 13.13 -1.96 -28.70
C GLY A 45 11.76 -1.29 -28.83
N ASN A 46 10.83 -1.96 -29.52
CA ASN A 46 9.50 -1.42 -29.81
C ASN A 46 8.60 -1.35 -28.57
N GLU A 47 8.94 -2.06 -27.50
CA GLU A 47 8.20 -2.06 -26.22
C GLU A 47 8.59 -0.90 -25.30
N HIS A 48 9.59 -0.09 -25.70
CA HIS A 48 9.98 1.10 -24.97
C HIS A 48 8.88 2.16 -25.01
N GLU A 49 8.51 2.67 -23.84
CA GLU A 49 7.60 3.81 -23.74
C GLU A 49 8.39 5.10 -23.54
N ASN A 50 8.05 6.12 -24.32
CA ASN A 50 8.75 7.40 -24.28
C ASN A 50 8.23 8.30 -23.14
N GLY A 51 9.11 9.16 -22.65
CA GLY A 51 8.76 10.21 -21.68
C GLY A 51 8.93 9.79 -20.22
N VAL A 52 8.35 10.62 -19.35
CA VAL A 52 8.33 10.44 -17.90
C VAL A 52 6.88 10.26 -17.47
N PHE A 53 6.63 9.42 -16.47
CA PHE A 53 5.30 9.09 -16.03
C PHE A 53 5.10 9.60 -14.60
N PRO A 54 4.33 10.69 -14.40
CA PRO A 54 3.93 11.09 -13.06
C PRO A 54 3.13 9.98 -12.38
N ASP A 55 3.57 9.61 -11.19
CA ASP A 55 2.97 8.54 -10.40
C ASP A 55 2.32 9.12 -9.14
N VAL A 56 1.14 8.60 -8.78
CA VAL A 56 0.46 8.89 -7.51
C VAL A 56 -0.09 7.59 -6.96
N GLN A 57 0.14 7.31 -5.67
CA GLN A 57 -0.35 6.11 -4.99
C GLN A 57 -0.82 6.47 -3.59
N VAL A 58 -2.00 5.98 -3.21
CA VAL A 58 -2.54 6.08 -1.86
C VAL A 58 -2.49 4.70 -1.24
N LEU A 59 -2.00 4.63 0.00
CA LEU A 59 -2.01 3.42 0.82
C LEU A 59 -3.01 3.57 1.96
N PHE A 60 -3.71 2.48 2.19
CA PHE A 60 -4.69 2.31 3.24
C PHE A 60 -4.22 1.19 4.16
N ASN A 61 -4.43 1.37 5.47
CA ASN A 61 -4.02 0.41 6.48
C ASN A 61 -5.21 -0.20 7.24
N PRO A 62 -6.16 -0.88 6.56
CA PRO A 62 -7.32 -1.48 7.22
C PRO A 62 -6.95 -2.72 8.04
N PHE A 63 -5.80 -3.34 7.76
CA PHE A 63 -5.36 -4.57 8.42
C PHE A 63 -4.41 -4.32 9.59
N GLY A 64 -3.97 -3.08 9.85
CA GLY A 64 -3.19 -2.74 11.04
C GLY A 64 -1.68 -2.97 10.91
N TYR A 65 -1.11 -2.80 9.71
CA TYR A 65 0.32 -2.72 9.47
C TYR A 65 1.02 -1.83 10.51
N ASN A 66 2.04 -2.38 11.16
CA ASN A 66 2.83 -1.69 12.17
C ASN A 66 4.34 -1.80 11.84
N PRO A 67 5.03 -0.69 11.54
CA PRO A 67 6.45 -0.72 11.16
C PRO A 67 7.39 -1.14 12.31
N THR A 68 6.93 -1.14 13.57
CA THR A 68 7.72 -1.58 14.73
C THR A 68 7.43 -3.02 15.14
N ALA A 69 6.47 -3.70 14.50
CA ALA A 69 6.16 -5.10 14.78
C ALA A 69 7.21 -6.03 14.16
N ASP A 70 7.20 -7.30 14.54
CA ASP A 70 8.09 -8.28 13.92
C ASP A 70 7.72 -8.55 12.46
N TRP A 71 8.66 -9.11 11.69
CA TRP A 71 8.50 -9.29 10.25
C TRP A 71 7.33 -10.22 9.87
N LYS A 72 6.93 -11.17 10.73
CA LYS A 72 5.80 -12.06 10.45
C LYS A 72 4.50 -11.30 10.56
N ASP A 73 4.37 -10.47 11.59
CA ASP A 73 3.22 -9.60 11.80
C ASP A 73 3.08 -8.59 10.64
N GLN A 74 4.19 -7.97 10.22
CA GLN A 74 4.20 -7.08 9.07
C GLN A 74 3.75 -7.79 7.77
N LEU A 75 4.14 -9.05 7.59
CA LEU A 75 3.77 -9.85 6.41
C LEU A 75 2.29 -10.25 6.41
N THR A 76 1.69 -10.48 7.59
CA THR A 76 0.26 -10.84 7.71
C THR A 76 -0.69 -9.65 7.63
N HIS A 77 -0.17 -8.43 7.72
CA HIS A 77 -0.94 -7.19 7.65
C HIS A 77 -0.54 -6.36 6.43
N PRO A 78 -0.90 -6.78 5.20
CA PRO A 78 -0.66 -5.98 4.02
C PRO A 78 -1.40 -4.64 4.10
N ARG A 79 -1.01 -3.68 3.27
CA ARG A 79 -1.76 -2.45 3.03
C ARG A 79 -2.53 -2.56 1.72
N ILE A 80 -3.66 -1.87 1.60
CA ILE A 80 -4.34 -1.74 0.30
C ILE A 80 -3.72 -0.53 -0.40
N HIS A 81 -3.37 -0.66 -1.69
CA HIS A 81 -2.94 0.48 -2.50
C HIS A 81 -3.91 0.76 -3.64
N VAL A 82 -4.04 2.03 -3.99
CA VAL A 82 -4.69 2.49 -5.23
C VAL A 82 -3.81 3.59 -5.81
N GLY A 83 -3.52 3.53 -7.11
CA GLY A 83 -2.66 4.52 -7.73
C GLY A 83 -2.87 4.66 -9.22
N THR A 84 -2.11 5.59 -9.79
CA THR A 84 -2.08 5.87 -11.22
C THR A 84 -0.67 6.22 -11.66
N SER A 85 -0.35 5.87 -12.90
CA SER A 85 0.84 6.29 -13.61
C SER A 85 0.39 6.94 -14.92
N ILE A 86 0.63 8.24 -15.05
CA ILE A 86 0.10 9.03 -16.17
C ILE A 86 1.08 8.98 -17.34
N GLY A 87 0.64 8.45 -18.48
CA GLY A 87 1.41 8.42 -19.70
C GLY A 87 1.66 9.82 -20.25
N THR A 88 2.92 10.15 -20.54
CA THR A 88 3.27 11.35 -21.31
C THR A 88 3.79 10.94 -22.69
N SER A 89 3.91 11.90 -23.62
CA SER A 89 4.45 11.63 -24.96
C SER A 89 3.71 10.55 -25.75
N GLY A 90 2.40 10.37 -25.48
CA GLY A 90 1.56 9.34 -26.12
C GLY A 90 1.65 7.94 -25.50
N SER A 91 2.46 7.76 -24.45
CA SER A 91 2.60 6.49 -23.73
C SER A 91 1.35 6.15 -22.89
N ALA A 92 1.27 4.91 -22.40
CA ALA A 92 0.08 4.44 -21.70
C ALA A 92 -0.13 5.14 -20.35
N THR A 93 -1.37 5.50 -20.04
CA THR A 93 -1.80 5.81 -18.67
C THR A 93 -2.33 4.54 -18.03
N GLN A 94 -2.08 4.33 -16.74
CA GLN A 94 -2.65 3.22 -15.97
C GLN A 94 -3.26 3.69 -14.66
N VAL A 95 -4.33 3.03 -14.25
CA VAL A 95 -4.92 3.10 -12.90
C VAL A 95 -4.88 1.69 -12.33
N TYR A 96 -4.32 1.55 -11.14
CA TYR A 96 -4.04 0.25 -10.54
C TYR A 96 -4.48 0.22 -9.08
N GLY A 97 -4.70 -0.99 -8.58
CA GLY A 97 -5.01 -1.22 -7.18
C GLY A 97 -4.75 -2.67 -6.79
N GLY A 98 -4.48 -2.87 -5.51
CA GLY A 98 -4.08 -4.18 -4.99
C GLY A 98 -3.62 -4.13 -3.54
N LEU A 99 -2.75 -5.07 -3.20
CA LEU A 99 -2.15 -5.22 -1.88
C LEU A 99 -0.66 -4.92 -1.92
N SER A 100 -0.15 -4.40 -0.81
CA SER A 100 1.26 -4.06 -0.60
C SER A 100 1.76 -4.69 0.68
N TRP A 101 2.83 -5.47 0.58
CA TRP A 101 3.54 -6.06 1.72
C TRP A 101 4.81 -5.25 1.97
N THR A 102 4.85 -4.56 3.11
CA THR A 102 5.97 -3.70 3.47
C THR A 102 6.75 -4.34 4.62
N LEU A 103 8.06 -4.47 4.48
CA LEU A 103 8.95 -4.89 5.56
C LEU A 103 9.83 -3.70 5.98
N THR A 104 9.58 -3.15 7.16
CA THR A 104 10.37 -2.05 7.73
C THR A 104 11.42 -2.59 8.69
N HIS A 105 12.66 -2.14 8.52
CA HIS A 105 13.80 -2.47 9.35
C HIS A 105 14.08 -1.37 10.38
N SER A 106 14.78 -1.71 11.47
CA SER A 106 15.07 -0.79 12.57
C SER A 106 15.96 0.40 12.20
N ASN A 107 16.66 0.34 11.06
CA ASN A 107 17.51 1.41 10.54
C ASN A 107 16.75 2.41 9.63
N GLY A 108 15.41 2.30 9.54
CA GLY A 108 14.57 3.16 8.72
C GLY A 108 14.43 2.72 7.26
N ILE A 109 15.21 1.74 6.80
CA ILE A 109 15.06 1.14 5.46
C ILE A 109 13.80 0.27 5.44
N PHE A 110 13.09 0.27 4.33
CA PHE A 110 11.99 -0.67 4.10
C PHE A 110 12.03 -1.25 2.68
N THR A 111 11.54 -2.48 2.54
CA THR A 111 11.24 -3.07 1.23
C THR A 111 9.75 -3.22 1.08
N GLU A 112 9.27 -3.21 -0.17
CA GLU A 112 7.85 -3.38 -0.45
C GLU A 112 7.64 -4.20 -1.71
N LEU A 113 6.67 -5.10 -1.65
CA LEU A 113 6.14 -5.80 -2.81
C LEU A 113 4.67 -5.45 -2.96
N GLY A 114 4.25 -5.14 -4.18
CA GLY A 114 2.86 -4.91 -4.52
C GLY A 114 2.37 -5.91 -5.54
N PHE A 115 1.13 -6.34 -5.38
CA PHE A 115 0.43 -7.19 -6.34
C PHE A 115 -1.02 -6.76 -6.45
N GLY A 116 -1.51 -6.66 -7.68
CA GLY A 116 -2.87 -6.21 -7.96
C GLY A 116 -3.22 -6.30 -9.43
N GLY A 117 -4.16 -5.45 -9.83
CA GLY A 117 -4.59 -5.32 -11.21
C GLY A 117 -4.53 -3.87 -11.67
N THR A 118 -4.48 -3.69 -12.99
CA THR A 118 -4.53 -2.38 -13.62
C THR A 118 -5.41 -2.35 -14.85
N VAL A 119 -6.06 -1.20 -15.06
CA VAL A 119 -6.62 -0.81 -16.35
C VAL A 119 -5.76 0.29 -16.98
N HIS A 120 -5.47 0.19 -18.27
CA HIS A 120 -4.52 1.09 -18.95
C HIS A 120 -5.07 1.68 -20.25
N THR A 121 -4.48 2.73 -20.80
CA THR A 121 -4.86 3.28 -22.12
C THR A 121 -3.94 2.85 -23.26
N GLY A 122 -2.89 2.08 -22.95
CA GLY A 122 -1.89 1.63 -23.92
C GLY A 122 -2.42 0.79 -25.08
N ASN A 123 -1.53 0.60 -26.05
CA ASN A 123 -1.71 -0.19 -27.26
C ASN A 123 -2.09 -1.65 -26.93
N LEU A 124 -3.08 -2.18 -27.64
CA LEU A 124 -3.52 -3.57 -27.47
C LEU A 124 -2.80 -4.48 -28.46
N ASP A 125 -2.76 -4.12 -29.74
CA ASP A 125 -2.33 -5.04 -30.81
C ASP A 125 -1.84 -4.37 -32.11
N ASP A 126 -1.62 -3.05 -32.15
CA ASP A 126 -1.11 -2.37 -33.36
C ASP A 126 0.42 -2.25 -33.35
N TRP A 127 1.09 -3.00 -34.22
CA TRP A 127 2.55 -2.98 -34.38
C TRP A 127 3.12 -1.66 -34.94
N ARG A 128 2.25 -0.76 -35.42
CA ARG A 128 2.64 0.58 -35.92
C ARG A 128 2.70 1.62 -34.80
N GLU A 129 2.01 1.36 -33.69
CA GLU A 129 2.07 2.21 -32.51
C GLU A 129 3.35 1.91 -31.72
N HIS A 130 3.90 2.95 -31.07
CA HIS A 130 5.07 2.80 -30.23
C HIS A 130 4.65 2.35 -28.83
N GLY A 131 5.50 1.55 -28.17
CA GLY A 131 5.23 1.00 -26.85
C GLY A 131 4.70 -0.43 -26.90
N PRO A 132 4.53 -1.06 -25.73
CA PRO A 132 4.20 -2.48 -25.65
C PRO A 132 2.78 -2.74 -26.15
N MET A 133 2.62 -3.84 -26.90
CA MET A 133 1.32 -4.37 -27.29
C MET A 133 0.80 -5.25 -26.15
N LEU A 134 -0.22 -4.77 -25.45
CA LEU A 134 -0.64 -5.31 -24.15
C LEU A 134 -1.82 -6.30 -24.24
N GLY A 135 -2.39 -6.52 -25.42
CA GLY A 135 -3.42 -7.53 -25.69
C GLY A 135 -4.80 -7.16 -25.16
N CYS A 136 -4.94 -6.99 -23.85
CA CYS A 136 -6.21 -6.72 -23.19
C CYS A 136 -6.11 -5.57 -22.19
N ARG A 137 -7.24 -4.92 -21.91
CA ARG A 137 -7.31 -3.68 -21.13
C ARG A 137 -7.04 -3.86 -19.63
N LEU A 138 -7.21 -5.08 -19.12
CA LEU A 138 -7.02 -5.45 -17.72
C LEU A 138 -5.78 -6.34 -17.60
N LEU A 139 -4.81 -5.88 -16.83
CA LEU A 139 -3.55 -6.58 -16.60
C LEU A 139 -3.35 -6.82 -15.10
N PHE A 140 -2.45 -7.73 -14.75
CA PHE A 140 -1.83 -7.70 -13.43
C PHE A 140 -0.94 -6.46 -13.32
N HIS A 141 -0.77 -5.99 -12.08
CA HIS A 141 0.16 -4.92 -11.75
C HIS A 141 0.98 -5.36 -10.54
N GLU A 142 2.25 -5.61 -10.78
CA GLU A 142 3.22 -6.02 -9.78
C GLU A 142 4.28 -4.95 -9.62
N TYR A 143 4.69 -4.66 -8.39
CA TYR A 143 5.84 -3.79 -8.17
C TYR A 143 6.71 -4.28 -7.03
N ALA A 144 7.99 -3.89 -7.10
CA ALA A 144 8.94 -4.04 -6.01
C ALA A 144 9.59 -2.69 -5.74
N GLY A 145 9.83 -2.39 -4.47
CA GLY A 145 10.46 -1.15 -4.07
C GLY A 145 11.40 -1.29 -2.88
N LEU A 146 12.36 -0.37 -2.83
CA LEU A 146 13.29 -0.17 -1.73
C LEU A 146 13.20 1.30 -1.31
N GLY A 147 12.95 1.54 -0.04
CA GLY A 147 12.78 2.90 0.48
C GLY A 147 13.47 3.15 1.80
N TYR A 148 13.41 4.41 2.21
CA TYR A 148 13.98 4.92 3.45
C TYR A 148 13.01 5.91 4.09
N ASN A 149 12.73 5.71 5.37
CA ASN A 149 11.96 6.64 6.19
C ASN A 149 12.91 7.70 6.76
N PHE A 150 12.72 8.97 6.39
CA PHE A 150 13.49 10.08 6.95
C PHE A 150 13.05 10.40 8.38
N ASP A 151 11.73 10.37 8.60
CA ASP A 151 11.09 10.58 9.90
C ASP A 151 9.76 9.81 9.95
N SER A 152 8.90 10.14 10.92
CA SER A 152 7.59 9.47 11.09
C SER A 152 6.58 9.76 9.98
N HIS A 153 6.80 10.81 9.18
CA HIS A 153 5.90 11.27 8.13
C HIS A 153 6.51 11.07 6.74
N TRP A 154 7.76 11.46 6.53
CA TRP A 154 8.36 11.50 5.20
C TRP A 154 9.22 10.28 4.89
N ASN A 155 9.06 9.77 3.66
CA ASN A 155 9.92 8.72 3.13
C ASN A 155 10.19 8.90 1.62
N VAL A 156 11.18 8.18 1.13
CA VAL A 156 11.48 8.02 -0.31
C VAL A 156 11.53 6.54 -0.65
N MET A 157 11.10 6.19 -1.85
CA MET A 157 11.17 4.83 -2.39
C MET A 157 11.63 4.87 -3.83
N ALA A 158 12.58 4.01 -4.19
CA ALA A 158 12.79 3.59 -5.56
C ALA A 158 11.93 2.37 -5.86
N GLN A 159 11.29 2.35 -7.03
CA GLN A 159 10.40 1.26 -7.44
C GLN A 159 10.66 0.80 -8.87
N ILE A 160 10.33 -0.46 -9.12
CA ILE A 160 10.12 -1.04 -10.44
C ILE A 160 8.73 -1.68 -10.46
N ALA A 161 7.91 -1.31 -11.43
CA ALA A 161 6.57 -1.81 -11.63
C ALA A 161 6.47 -2.48 -13.01
N HIS A 162 5.79 -3.61 -13.06
CA HIS A 162 5.50 -4.37 -14.25
C HIS A 162 3.99 -4.58 -14.37
N SER A 163 3.48 -4.64 -15.60
CA SER A 163 2.08 -4.96 -15.85
C SER A 163 1.94 -5.82 -17.09
N SER A 164 1.31 -6.97 -16.95
CA SER A 164 1.06 -7.92 -18.04
C SER A 164 -0.16 -8.78 -17.70
N HIS A 165 -0.71 -9.50 -18.67
CA HIS A 165 -1.82 -10.44 -18.39
C HIS A 165 -1.35 -11.88 -18.22
N ALA A 166 -0.04 -12.12 -18.04
CA ALA A 166 0.55 -13.46 -17.86
C ALA A 166 0.08 -14.51 -18.91
N ASN A 167 -0.18 -14.07 -20.15
CA ASN A 167 -0.75 -14.90 -21.23
C ASN A 167 -2.14 -15.50 -20.94
N LEU A 168 -2.91 -14.89 -20.04
CA LEU A 168 -4.30 -15.29 -19.75
C LEU A 168 -5.33 -14.66 -20.69
N CYS A 169 -5.00 -13.54 -21.34
CA CYS A 169 -5.76 -12.97 -22.45
C CYS A 169 -5.21 -13.48 -23.79
N ASP A 170 -6.09 -13.55 -24.80
CA ASP A 170 -5.67 -13.71 -26.19
C ASP A 170 -4.97 -12.44 -26.69
N GLY A 171 -3.96 -12.62 -27.54
CA GLY A 171 -3.22 -11.52 -28.16
C GLY A 171 -1.78 -11.39 -27.68
N PRO A 172 -1.08 -10.31 -28.08
CA PRO A 172 0.29 -10.05 -27.66
C PRO A 172 0.34 -9.67 -26.17
N ASN A 173 1.48 -9.96 -25.54
CA ASN A 173 1.74 -9.66 -24.13
C ASN A 173 3.14 -9.08 -23.95
N GLY A 174 3.40 -7.93 -24.58
CA GLY A 174 4.71 -7.28 -24.48
C GLY A 174 5.06 -6.86 -23.05
N GLY A 175 4.03 -6.64 -22.22
CA GLY A 175 4.19 -6.17 -20.85
C GLY A 175 4.66 -4.72 -20.78
N MET A 176 4.40 -4.07 -19.66
CA MET A 176 4.76 -2.67 -19.45
C MET A 176 5.62 -2.56 -18.20
N THR A 177 6.88 -2.17 -18.34
CA THR A 177 7.83 -2.11 -17.23
C THR A 177 8.39 -0.71 -17.05
N ARG A 178 8.19 -0.13 -15.87
CA ARG A 178 8.60 1.23 -15.50
C ARG A 178 9.38 1.22 -14.20
N ALA A 179 10.41 2.05 -14.09
CA ALA A 179 11.16 2.26 -12.85
C ALA A 179 11.23 3.74 -12.50
N GLY A 180 11.19 4.06 -11.21
CA GLY A 180 11.08 5.44 -10.76
C GLY A 180 11.32 5.66 -9.28
N ILE A 181 11.08 6.89 -8.84
CA ILE A 181 11.19 7.33 -7.45
C ILE A 181 9.86 7.91 -7.01
N MET A 182 9.45 7.61 -5.77
CA MET A 182 8.30 8.19 -5.10
C MET A 182 8.70 8.81 -3.76
N ILE A 183 8.08 9.93 -3.42
CA ILE A 183 8.11 10.54 -2.10
C ILE A 183 6.78 10.23 -1.42
N GLY A 184 6.83 9.78 -0.17
CA GLY A 184 5.67 9.42 0.63
C GLY A 184 5.48 10.32 1.84
N TYR A 185 4.23 10.64 2.14
CA TYR A 185 3.80 11.31 3.37
C TYR A 185 2.81 10.43 4.13
N LYS A 186 3.15 10.07 5.37
CA LYS A 186 2.34 9.27 6.30
C LYS A 186 1.56 10.18 7.25
N PHE A 187 0.31 9.81 7.54
CA PHE A 187 -0.63 10.57 8.37
C PHE A 187 -0.70 10.09 9.82
#